data_AF-A0AA87IDY1-F1
#
_entry.id   AF-A0AA87IDY1-F1
#
_cell.length_a   1.000
_cell.length_b   1.000
_cell.length_c   1.000
_cell.angle_alpha   90.00
_cell.angle_beta   90.00
_cell.angle_gamma   90.00
#
_symmetry.space_group_name_H-M   'P 1'
#
loop_
_entity.id
_entity.type
_entity.pdbx_description
1 polymer ?
#
loop_
_entity_poly.entity_id
_entity_poly.type
_entity_poly.pdbx_seq_one_letter_code
_entity_poly.pdbx_strand_id
1 'polypeptide(L)'
;MNIAYSRYLQNALKHSTLTDEEKQGAHAFLKFLSTYKPTGLNVREPDFYGYGDAFGQYGVTYFDKQTLEDYGIDPDKLDAIQFDQLMTRWTEEAHDMLGSDVCDIIPDSLDNAIQALGFDRESIEA
;
A
#
# COMPACT_ATOMS: atom_id res chain seq x y z
N MET A 1 -13.93 -9.49 -9.85
CA MET A 1 -14.11 -9.03 -8.47
C MET A 1 -12.88 -9.42 -7.69
N ASN A 2 -12.23 -8.45 -7.04
CA ASN A 2 -11.00 -8.66 -6.29
C ASN A 2 -11.18 -9.74 -5.21
N ILE A 3 -10.21 -10.65 -5.15
CA ILE A 3 -10.25 -11.84 -4.28
C ILE A 3 -10.25 -11.46 -2.79
N ALA A 4 -9.49 -10.44 -2.38
CA ALA A 4 -9.44 -9.97 -1.00
C ALA A 4 -10.78 -9.36 -0.58
N TYR A 5 -11.38 -8.54 -1.44
CA TYR A 5 -12.70 -7.94 -1.19
C TYR A 5 -13.80 -9.00 -1.11
N SER A 6 -13.75 -10.01 -1.97
CA SER A 6 -14.65 -11.16 -1.92
C SER A 6 -14.55 -11.92 -0.59
N ARG A 7 -13.34 -12.12 -0.06
CA ARG A 7 -13.12 -12.81 1.22
C ARG A 7 -13.62 -11.99 2.40
N TYR A 8 -13.37 -10.68 2.38
CA TYR A 8 -13.88 -9.76 3.40
C TYR A 8 -15.42 -9.81 3.47
N LEU A 9 -16.10 -9.68 2.33
CA LEU A 9 -17.57 -9.69 2.29
C LEU A 9 -18.15 -11.05 2.70
N GLN A 10 -17.51 -12.16 2.33
CA GLN A 10 -17.92 -13.49 2.80
C GLN A 10 -17.76 -13.63 4.32
N ASN A 11 -16.67 -13.08 4.89
CA ASN A 11 -16.45 -13.09 6.33
C ASN A 11 -17.47 -12.18 7.06
N ALA A 12 -17.73 -10.98 6.53
CA ALA A 12 -18.73 -10.07 7.07
C ALA A 12 -20.13 -10.69 7.06
N LEU A 13 -20.51 -11.38 5.98
CA LEU A 13 -21.78 -12.10 5.90
C LEU A 13 -21.89 -13.20 6.95
N LYS A 14 -20.81 -13.97 7.16
CA LYS A 14 -20.75 -15.02 8.20
C LYS A 14 -21.02 -14.47 9.59
N HIS A 15 -20.56 -13.25 9.88
CA HIS A 15 -20.69 -12.59 11.19
C HIS A 15 -21.86 -11.58 11.25
N SER A 16 -22.64 -11.45 10.18
CA SER A 16 -23.75 -10.50 10.12
C SER A 16 -24.98 -10.98 10.89
N THR A 17 -25.79 -10.01 11.32
CA THR A 17 -27.11 -10.22 11.94
C THR A 17 -28.22 -10.46 10.91
N LEU A 18 -27.87 -10.61 9.63
CA LEU A 18 -28.82 -10.92 8.58
C LEU A 18 -29.47 -12.28 8.81
N THR A 19 -30.73 -12.38 8.40
CA THR A 19 -31.47 -13.63 8.33
C THR A 19 -30.82 -14.58 7.32
N ASP A 20 -31.15 -15.87 7.41
CA ASP A 20 -30.60 -16.87 6.50
C ASP A 20 -31.00 -16.61 5.03
N GLU A 21 -32.21 -16.11 4.78
CA GLU A 21 -32.68 -15.71 3.46
C GLU A 21 -31.88 -14.53 2.90
N GLU A 22 -31.64 -13.49 3.71
CA GLU A 22 -30.83 -12.34 3.31
C GLU A 22 -29.37 -12.74 3.04
N LYS A 23 -28.81 -13.63 3.85
CA LYS A 23 -27.47 -14.20 3.62
C LYS A 23 -27.42 -14.99 2.32
N GLN A 24 -28.46 -15.76 2.02
CA GLN A 24 -28.57 -16.51 0.76
C GLN A 24 -28.60 -15.57 -0.45
N GLY A 25 -29.38 -14.49 -0.37
CA GLY A 25 -29.42 -13.43 -1.38
C GLY A 25 -28.06 -12.76 -1.58
N ALA A 26 -27.38 -12.41 -0.48
CA ALA A 26 -26.05 -11.82 -0.54
C ALA A 26 -24.99 -12.78 -1.13
N HIS A 27 -25.05 -14.08 -0.78
CA HIS A 27 -24.18 -15.09 -1.38
C HIS A 27 -24.42 -15.26 -2.89
N ALA A 28 -25.69 -15.24 -3.32
CA ALA A 28 -26.03 -15.29 -4.74
C ALA A 28 -25.50 -14.06 -5.49
N PHE A 29 -25.63 -12.87 -4.90
CA PHE A 29 -25.09 -11.63 -5.46
C PHE A 29 -23.56 -11.64 -5.56
N LEU A 30 -22.85 -12.09 -4.52
CA LEU A 30 -21.38 -12.22 -4.56
C LEU A 30 -20.92 -13.23 -5.63
N LYS A 31 -21.66 -14.32 -5.83
CA LYS A 31 -21.39 -15.30 -6.90
C LYS A 31 -21.63 -14.71 -8.29
N PHE A 32 -22.65 -13.87 -8.44
CA PHE A 32 -22.85 -13.11 -9.67
C PHE A 32 -21.65 -12.19 -9.93
N LEU A 33 -21.22 -11.38 -8.95
CA LEU A 33 -20.09 -10.47 -9.11
C LEU A 33 -18.75 -11.15 -9.43
N SER A 34 -18.53 -12.39 -8.96
CA SER A 34 -17.31 -13.14 -9.29
C SER A 34 -17.27 -13.63 -10.74
N THR A 35 -18.43 -13.73 -11.39
CA THR A 35 -18.56 -14.21 -12.78
C THR A 35 -18.94 -13.09 -13.76
N TYR A 36 -19.35 -11.94 -13.24
CA TYR A 36 -19.69 -10.77 -14.03
C TYR A 36 -18.46 -10.22 -14.75
N LYS A 37 -18.49 -10.27 -16.07
CA LYS A 37 -17.51 -9.62 -16.96
C LYS A 37 -18.24 -8.54 -17.75
N PRO A 38 -18.20 -7.26 -17.31
CA PRO A 38 -18.87 -6.20 -18.04
C PRO A 38 -18.26 -6.10 -19.45
N THR A 39 -19.11 -6.12 -20.48
CA THR A 39 -18.71 -5.87 -21.87
C THR A 39 -18.96 -4.39 -22.20
N GLY A 40 -17.99 -3.74 -22.85
CA GLY A 40 -18.09 -2.32 -23.23
C GLY A 40 -17.56 -1.32 -22.20
N LEU A 41 -17.10 -1.80 -21.05
CA LEU A 41 -16.38 -1.02 -20.03
C LEU A 41 -14.96 -1.59 -19.95
N ASN A 42 -13.94 -0.82 -20.34
CA ASN A 42 -12.53 -1.13 -20.06
C ASN A 42 -12.24 -0.96 -18.55
N VAL A 43 -13.02 -1.65 -17.71
CA VAL A 43 -12.84 -1.68 -16.27
C VAL A 43 -11.85 -2.80 -16.01
N ARG A 44 -10.56 -2.44 -16.09
CA ARG A 44 -9.50 -3.22 -15.48
C ARG A 44 -9.74 -3.19 -13.97
N GLU A 45 -9.59 -4.32 -13.28
CA GLU A 45 -9.55 -4.28 -11.81
C GLU A 45 -8.48 -3.26 -11.39
N PRO A 46 -8.81 -2.33 -10.47
CA PRO A 46 -7.82 -1.40 -9.95
C PRO A 46 -6.61 -2.21 -9.51
N ASP A 47 -5.44 -1.80 -9.98
CA ASP A 47 -4.21 -2.40 -9.50
C ASP A 47 -3.98 -1.99 -8.04
N PHE A 48 -2.86 -2.44 -7.50
CA PHE A 48 -2.47 -2.15 -6.13
C PHE A 48 -2.58 -0.64 -5.79
N TYR A 49 -2.17 0.24 -6.71
CA TYR A 49 -2.26 1.71 -6.57
C TYR A 49 -3.70 2.20 -6.54
N GLY A 50 -4.57 1.68 -7.42
CA GLY A 50 -5.99 2.06 -7.44
C GLY A 50 -6.76 1.68 -6.17
N TYR A 51 -6.30 0.68 -5.42
CA TYR A 51 -6.83 0.37 -4.09
C TYR A 51 -6.27 1.30 -3.00
N GLY A 52 -4.98 1.62 -3.02
CA GLY A 52 -4.39 2.60 -2.10
C GLY A 52 -5.11 3.95 -2.17
N ASP A 53 -5.46 4.38 -3.39
CA ASP A 53 -6.11 5.68 -3.67
C ASP A 53 -7.51 5.77 -3.07
N ALA A 54 -8.27 4.70 -3.22
CA ALA A 54 -9.65 4.65 -2.75
C ALA A 54 -9.78 4.59 -1.22
N PHE A 55 -8.74 4.11 -0.52
CA PHE A 55 -8.76 3.91 0.93
C PHE A 55 -7.88 4.89 1.72
N GLY A 56 -7.11 5.74 1.05
CA GLY A 56 -6.17 6.66 1.70
C GLY A 56 -5.10 5.92 2.54
N GLN A 57 -4.85 4.65 2.25
CA GLN A 57 -3.97 3.78 3.02
C GLN A 57 -2.79 3.36 2.15
N TYR A 58 -1.77 4.22 2.18
CA TYR A 58 -0.66 4.19 1.23
C TYR A 58 0.71 4.03 1.90
N GLY A 59 0.85 4.40 3.19
CA GLY A 59 2.18 4.57 3.80
C GLY A 59 3.08 3.34 3.69
N VAL A 60 2.62 2.18 4.16
CA VAL A 60 3.48 0.99 4.33
C VAL A 60 4.04 0.45 3.00
N THR A 61 3.33 0.64 1.89
CA THR A 61 3.74 0.09 0.59
C THR A 61 4.65 1.00 -0.22
N TYR A 62 4.90 2.23 0.24
CA TYR A 62 5.95 3.10 -0.30
C TYR A 62 7.30 2.85 0.39
N PHE A 63 7.35 2.12 1.50
CA PHE A 63 8.61 1.75 2.16
C PHE A 63 9.09 0.39 1.62
N ASP A 64 9.53 0.37 0.37
CA ASP A 64 10.14 -0.81 -0.23
C ASP A 64 11.39 -0.49 -1.07
N LYS A 65 12.06 -1.56 -1.52
CA LYS A 65 13.28 -1.47 -2.34
C LYS A 65 13.04 -0.72 -3.65
N GLN A 66 11.90 -0.95 -4.31
CA GLN A 66 11.59 -0.32 -5.58
C GLN A 66 11.42 1.19 -5.44
N THR A 67 10.79 1.63 -4.35
CA THR A 67 10.56 3.04 -4.09
C THR A 67 11.88 3.76 -3.83
N LEU A 68 12.86 3.12 -3.16
CA LEU A 68 14.22 3.68 -3.05
C LEU A 68 14.86 3.90 -4.43
N GLU A 69 14.77 2.92 -5.33
CA GLU A 69 15.28 3.03 -6.71
C GLU A 69 14.58 4.15 -7.49
N ASP A 70 13.26 4.31 -7.31
CA ASP A 70 12.49 5.38 -7.93
C ASP A 70 12.92 6.77 -7.44
N TYR A 71 13.43 6.88 -6.20
CA TYR A 71 14.04 8.08 -5.64
C TYR A 71 15.56 8.19 -5.88
N GLY A 72 16.11 7.32 -6.72
CA GLY A 72 17.50 7.36 -7.14
C GLY A 72 18.49 6.82 -6.09
N ILE A 73 18.03 6.04 -5.11
CA ILE A 73 18.88 5.31 -4.16
C ILE A 73 19.10 3.90 -4.70
N ASP A 74 20.36 3.46 -4.83
CA ASP A 74 20.74 2.08 -5.13
C ASP A 74 20.83 1.25 -3.83
N PRO A 75 19.86 0.36 -3.56
CA PRO A 75 19.83 -0.37 -2.31
C PRO A 75 20.90 -1.46 -2.23
N ASP A 76 21.52 -1.84 -3.36
CA ASP A 76 22.62 -2.81 -3.38
C ASP A 76 23.96 -2.18 -2.95
N LYS A 77 24.03 -0.86 -2.79
CA LYS A 77 25.16 -0.15 -2.17
C LYS A 77 25.09 -0.09 -0.65
N LEU A 78 23.96 -0.48 -0.05
CA LEU A 78 23.78 -0.58 1.39
C LEU A 78 24.06 -2.01 1.85
N ASP A 79 24.80 -2.17 2.95
CA ASP A 79 24.80 -3.47 3.61
C ASP A 79 23.44 -3.76 4.28
N ALA A 80 23.21 -5.01 4.69
CA ALA A 80 21.92 -5.42 5.25
C ALA A 80 21.53 -4.64 6.53
N ILE A 81 22.50 -4.18 7.31
CA ILE A 81 22.26 -3.40 8.53
C ILE A 81 21.91 -1.96 8.14
N GLN A 82 22.66 -1.36 7.23
CA GLN A 82 22.41 -0.01 6.73
C GLN A 82 21.05 0.09 6.05
N PHE A 83 20.68 -0.93 5.26
CA PHE A 83 19.37 -1.03 4.63
C PHE A 83 18.26 -1.11 5.67
N ASP A 84 18.37 -2.00 6.66
CA ASP A 84 17.37 -2.14 7.73
C ASP A 84 17.21 -0.84 8.55
N GLN A 85 18.33 -0.17 8.85
CA GLN A 85 18.34 1.13 9.52
C GLN A 85 17.65 2.22 8.68
N LEU A 86 17.92 2.26 7.37
CA LEU A 86 17.27 3.22 6.46
C LEU A 86 15.76 3.00 6.42
N MET A 87 15.32 1.76 6.19
CA MET A 87 13.90 1.42 6.10
C MET A 87 13.16 1.75 7.40
N THR A 88 13.78 1.41 8.55
CA THR A 88 13.22 1.72 9.87
C THR A 88 13.11 3.21 10.08
N ARG A 89 14.20 3.96 9.85
CA ARG A 89 14.22 5.41 10.11
C ARG A 89 13.30 6.18 9.17
N TRP A 90 13.25 5.79 7.89
CA TRP A 90 12.36 6.40 6.91
C TRP A 90 10.89 6.23 7.28
N THR A 91 10.51 5.04 7.74
CA THR A 91 9.14 4.77 8.21
C THR A 91 8.78 5.60 9.44
N GLU A 92 9.72 5.78 10.39
CA GLU A 92 9.54 6.63 11.57
C GLU A 92 9.34 8.11 11.20
N GLU A 93 10.23 8.66 10.36
CA GLU A 93 10.15 10.05 9.90
C GLU A 93 8.82 10.30 9.17
N ALA A 94 8.43 9.38 8.29
CA ALA A 94 7.16 9.51 7.58
C ALA A 94 5.96 9.46 8.54
N HIS A 95 6.01 8.61 9.57
CA HIS A 95 4.96 8.54 10.58
C HIS A 95 4.82 9.85 11.35
N ASP A 96 5.94 10.43 11.79
CA ASP A 96 5.95 11.71 12.52
C ASP A 96 5.42 12.86 11.65
N MET A 97 5.65 12.80 10.34
CA MET A 97 5.16 13.78 9.38
C MET A 97 3.67 13.63 9.03
N LEU A 98 3.02 12.50 9.31
CA LEU A 98 1.56 12.32 9.07
C LEU A 98 0.68 13.31 9.86
N GLY A 99 1.20 13.90 10.94
CA GLY A 99 0.51 14.93 11.71
C GLY A 99 0.66 16.35 11.16
N SER A 100 1.40 16.53 10.06
CA SER A 100 1.75 17.82 9.48
C SER A 100 1.04 18.07 8.14
N ASP A 101 0.85 19.35 7.78
CA ASP A 101 0.19 19.79 6.52
C ASP A 101 1.14 19.65 5.29
N VAL A 102 2.10 18.72 5.33
CA VAL A 102 3.16 18.57 4.34
C VAL A 102 2.69 17.68 3.18
N CYS A 103 2.91 18.13 1.95
CA CYS A 103 2.45 17.45 0.72
C CYS A 103 3.43 16.42 0.15
N ASP A 104 4.63 16.28 0.72
CA ASP A 104 5.72 15.48 0.16
C ASP A 104 6.32 14.53 1.22
N ILE A 105 5.46 13.92 2.05
CA ILE A 105 5.85 13.07 3.19
C ILE A 105 6.89 12.01 2.81
N ILE A 106 6.69 11.30 1.71
CA ILE A 106 7.56 10.17 1.31
C ILE A 106 8.98 10.64 0.94
N PRO A 107 9.19 11.57 -0.01
CA PRO A 107 10.54 12.05 -0.33
C PRO A 107 11.18 12.85 0.82
N ASP A 108 10.43 13.70 1.53
CA ASP A 108 10.99 14.51 2.62
C ASP A 108 11.43 13.64 3.80
N SER A 109 10.65 12.62 4.16
CA SER A 109 11.02 11.68 5.22
C SER A 109 12.22 10.80 4.83
N LEU A 110 12.40 10.49 3.54
CA LEU A 110 13.57 9.75 3.05
C LEU A 110 14.84 10.60 3.22
N ASP A 111 14.78 11.87 2.82
CA ASP A 111 15.88 12.81 2.96
C ASP A 111 16.26 13.02 4.43
N ASN A 112 15.26 13.18 5.31
CA ASN A 112 15.46 13.27 6.76
C ASN A 112 16.10 12.00 7.32
N ALA A 113 15.67 10.81 6.87
CA ALA A 113 16.23 9.54 7.33
C ALA A 113 17.69 9.37 6.89
N ILE A 114 18.03 9.68 5.64
CA ILE A 114 19.40 9.67 5.12
C ILE A 114 20.28 10.62 5.94
N GLN A 115 19.80 11.84 6.19
CA GLN A 115 20.53 12.83 6.98
C GLN A 115 20.71 12.39 8.43
N ALA A 116 19.67 11.85 9.07
CA ALA A 116 19.71 11.40 10.46
C ALA A 116 20.67 10.22 10.67
N LEU A 117 20.78 9.33 9.69
CA LEU A 117 21.70 8.20 9.70
C LEU A 117 23.13 8.59 9.30
N GLY A 118 23.33 9.81 8.79
CA GLY A 118 24.63 10.31 8.35
C GLY A 118 25.15 9.62 7.08
N PHE A 119 24.24 9.13 6.24
CA PHE A 119 24.61 8.54 4.96
C PHE A 119 25.06 9.63 3.99
N ASP A 120 26.16 9.38 3.29
CA ASP A 120 26.55 10.20 2.16
C ASP A 120 25.66 9.85 0.97
N ARG A 121 24.81 10.79 0.54
CA ARG A 121 23.81 10.53 -0.50
C ARG A 121 24.47 10.06 -1.81
N GLU A 122 25.58 10.69 -2.20
CA GLU A 122 26.32 10.31 -3.42
C GLU A 122 26.84 8.86 -3.36
N SER A 123 27.11 8.35 -2.16
CA SER A 123 27.61 6.98 -1.97
C SER A 123 26.54 5.91 -2.18
N ILE A 124 25.26 6.28 -2.14
CA ILE A 124 24.10 5.39 -2.23
C ILE A 124 23.17 5.75 -3.39
N GLU A 125 23.53 6.71 -4.24
CA GLU A 125 22.76 7.07 -5.45
C GLU A 125 22.90 6.01 -6.56
N ALA A 126 21.88 5.83 -7.40
CA ALA A 126 21.87 4.89 -8.52
C ALA A 126 22.65 5.36 -9.76
#